data_AF-A0A937R4R8-F1
#
_entry.id   AF-A0A937R4R8-F1
#
_cell.length_a   1.000
_cell.length_b   1.000
_cell.length_c   1.000
_cell.angle_alpha   90.00
_cell.angle_beta   90.00
_cell.angle_gamma   90.00
#
_symmetry.space_group_name_H-M   'P 1'
#
loop_
_entity.id
_entity.type
_entity.pdbx_description
1 polymer ?
#
loop_
_entity_poly.entity_id
_entity_poly.type
_entity_poly.pdbx_seq_one_letter_code
_entity_poly.pdbx_strand_id
1 'polypeptide(L)'
;MKKVYLLSKVDETKCIGDKICENVCPTGAIKVVNRKARVDETKCAACLECLDMCNEGAIRMVPRERPLTMGVDPLDVDQDELRALCDRARFDPDDPICLCTLTPAKEVAAAILKGAQTPEEVTLMTGIRTSCGMWCMAPILRLLKAHGLETAPPKGYRWYDVDANLWDIPEAVSQKYPEYYLEEDKKLYDESMLDNLILMLT
;
A
#
# COMPACT_ATOMS: atom_id res chain seq x y z
N MET A 1 2.90 9.88 11.85
CA MET A 1 3.25 10.38 10.51
C MET A 1 4.75 10.28 10.27
N LYS A 2 5.15 9.90 9.05
CA LYS A 2 6.52 9.62 8.60
C LYS A 2 7.10 10.87 7.92
N LYS A 3 8.37 11.18 8.16
CA LYS A 3 9.09 12.29 7.53
C LYS A 3 10.13 11.78 6.55
N VAL A 4 10.04 12.24 5.30
CA VAL A 4 10.96 11.91 4.22
C VAL A 4 11.90 13.08 4.00
N TYR A 5 13.20 12.86 4.23
CA TYR A 5 14.24 13.90 4.17
C TYR A 5 15.04 13.91 2.87
N LEU A 6 14.91 12.87 2.04
CA LEU A 6 15.63 12.72 0.79
C LEU A 6 14.69 12.81 -0.41
N LEU A 7 15.23 13.11 -1.59
CA LEU A 7 14.51 13.06 -2.86
C LEU A 7 15.44 12.52 -3.96
N SER A 8 14.86 11.89 -4.98
CA SER A 8 15.60 11.40 -6.14
C SER A 8 15.90 12.55 -7.11
N LYS A 9 17.15 12.70 -7.52
CA LYS A 9 17.60 13.66 -8.53
C LYS A 9 18.17 12.93 -9.73
N VAL A 10 17.76 13.35 -10.92
CA VAL A 10 18.18 12.74 -12.20
C VAL A 10 19.37 13.50 -12.77
N ASP A 11 20.40 12.77 -13.20
CA ASP A 11 21.48 13.24 -14.07
C ASP A 11 21.06 13.05 -15.54
N GLU A 12 20.75 14.17 -16.20
CA GLU A 12 20.27 14.13 -17.58
C GLU A 12 21.34 13.68 -18.58
N THR A 13 22.63 13.77 -18.23
CA THR A 13 23.72 13.35 -19.13
C THR A 13 23.80 11.83 -19.26
N LYS A 14 23.41 11.10 -18.20
CA LYS A 14 23.40 9.64 -18.14
C LYS A 14 22.04 9.03 -18.47
N CYS A 15 20.95 9.76 -18.22
CA CYS A 15 19.60 9.24 -18.43
C CYS A 15 19.34 8.94 -19.91
N ILE A 16 19.06 7.67 -20.26
CA ILE A 16 18.76 7.25 -21.64
C ILE A 16 17.26 7.22 -21.98
N GLY A 17 16.39 7.33 -20.95
CA GLY A 17 14.93 7.39 -21.10
C GLY A 17 14.24 6.04 -21.30
N ASP A 18 14.80 4.96 -20.73
CA ASP A 18 14.29 3.58 -20.83
C ASP A 18 12.99 3.29 -20.04
N LYS A 19 12.57 4.23 -19.19
CA LYS A 19 11.35 4.19 -18.36
C LYS A 19 11.35 3.15 -17.24
N ILE A 20 12.47 2.49 -16.94
CA ILE A 20 12.52 1.53 -15.83
C ILE A 20 12.15 2.23 -14.51
N CYS A 21 12.76 3.38 -14.23
CA CYS A 21 12.46 4.19 -13.05
C CYS A 21 11.00 4.62 -12.92
N GLU A 22 10.33 4.91 -14.04
CA GLU A 22 8.90 5.26 -14.07
C GLU A 22 8.02 4.06 -13.72
N ASN A 23 8.33 2.89 -14.29
CA ASN A 23 7.59 1.65 -14.06
C ASN A 23 7.77 1.11 -12.63
N VAL A 24 8.86 1.50 -11.98
CA VAL A 24 9.16 1.13 -10.59
C VAL A 24 8.95 2.29 -9.62
N CYS A 25 8.03 3.22 -9.84
CA CYS A 25 7.72 4.27 -8.84
C CYS A 25 6.34 4.06 -8.20
N PRO A 26 6.21 3.93 -6.86
CA PRO A 26 4.96 3.50 -6.24
C PRO A 26 4.04 4.69 -5.95
N THR A 27 4.55 5.91 -6.09
CA THR A 27 3.84 7.18 -5.94
C THR A 27 3.65 7.90 -7.27
N GLY A 28 4.14 7.32 -8.38
CA GLY A 28 4.20 7.98 -9.68
C GLY A 28 5.04 9.26 -9.69
N ALA A 29 5.97 9.42 -8.74
CA ALA A 29 6.78 10.62 -8.58
C ALA A 29 7.87 10.80 -9.65
N ILE A 30 8.11 9.85 -10.54
CA ILE A 30 9.09 9.98 -11.61
C ILE A 30 8.45 9.58 -12.95
N LYS A 31 8.61 10.44 -13.96
CA LYS A 31 8.06 10.28 -15.31
C LYS A 31 9.11 10.57 -16.36
N VAL A 32 9.10 9.84 -17.47
CA VAL A 32 9.99 10.09 -18.61
C VAL A 32 9.29 10.97 -19.64
N VAL A 33 9.77 12.20 -19.78
CA VAL A 33 9.27 13.20 -20.75
C VAL A 33 10.41 13.54 -21.70
N ASN A 34 10.16 13.53 -23.01
CA ASN A 34 11.17 13.84 -24.03
C ASN A 34 12.48 13.03 -23.85
N ARG A 35 12.34 11.72 -23.58
CA ARG A 35 13.45 10.78 -23.31
C ARG A 35 14.29 11.06 -22.06
N LYS A 36 13.83 11.91 -21.14
CA LYS A 36 14.52 12.16 -19.87
C LYS A 36 13.58 12.01 -18.70
N ALA A 37 14.06 11.38 -17.63
CA ALA A 37 13.30 11.27 -16.40
C ALA A 37 13.19 12.64 -15.69
N ARG A 38 12.04 12.89 -15.09
CA ARG A 38 11.69 14.09 -14.32
C ARG A 38 11.02 13.64 -13.04
N VAL A 39 11.44 14.20 -11.91
CA VAL A 39 10.93 13.85 -10.59
C VAL A 39 9.99 14.95 -10.11
N ASP A 40 8.78 14.57 -9.72
CA ASP A 40 7.87 15.36 -8.91
C ASP A 40 8.30 15.25 -7.44
N GLU A 41 8.97 16.30 -6.96
CA GLU A 41 9.50 16.36 -5.61
C GLU A 41 8.40 16.30 -4.54
N THR A 42 7.16 16.68 -4.87
CA THR A 42 6.04 16.65 -3.92
C THR A 42 5.55 15.23 -3.65
N LYS A 43 5.85 14.28 -4.55
CA LYS A 43 5.39 12.89 -4.49
C LYS A 43 6.51 11.88 -4.16
N CYS A 44 7.78 12.29 -4.25
CA CYS A 44 8.90 11.38 -4.10
C CYS A 44 9.05 10.92 -2.63
N ALA A 45 8.63 9.69 -2.33
CA ALA A 45 8.75 9.13 -0.99
C ALA A 45 10.17 8.61 -0.63
N ALA A 46 11.18 8.90 -1.47
CA ALA A 46 12.56 8.43 -1.30
C ALA A 46 12.71 6.90 -1.13
N CYS A 47 11.84 6.12 -1.79
CA CYS A 47 11.81 4.66 -1.68
C CYS A 47 12.99 3.90 -2.29
N LEU A 48 13.95 4.61 -2.91
CA LEU A 48 15.19 4.08 -3.52
C LEU A 48 15.02 3.15 -4.73
N GLU A 49 13.83 2.69 -5.06
CA GLU A 49 13.58 1.76 -6.18
C GLU A 49 14.13 2.26 -7.53
N CYS A 50 13.90 3.54 -7.84
CA CYS A 50 14.41 4.12 -9.07
C CYS A 50 15.95 4.25 -9.08
N LEU A 51 16.59 4.39 -7.90
CA LEU A 51 18.04 4.37 -7.77
C LEU A 51 18.55 2.96 -8.05
N ASP A 52 17.96 1.94 -7.41
CA ASP A 52 18.41 0.55 -7.49
C ASP A 52 18.25 -0.04 -8.89
N MET A 53 17.18 0.34 -9.60
CA MET A 53 16.87 -0.21 -10.92
C MET A 53 17.55 0.53 -12.09
N CYS A 54 18.24 1.65 -11.84
CA CYS A 54 18.85 2.45 -12.90
C CYS A 54 20.25 1.93 -13.26
N ASN A 55 20.35 1.15 -14.34
CA ASN A 55 21.62 0.60 -14.83
C ASN A 55 22.64 1.67 -15.27
N GLU A 56 22.17 2.85 -15.66
CA GLU A 56 23.03 3.97 -16.09
C GLU A 56 23.62 4.79 -14.94
N GLY A 57 23.20 4.53 -13.69
CA GLY A 57 23.60 5.35 -12.54
C GLY A 57 23.18 6.82 -12.69
N ALA A 58 22.05 7.07 -13.36
CA ALA A 58 21.52 8.40 -13.64
C ALA A 58 20.68 8.97 -12.48
N ILE A 59 20.49 8.25 -11.39
CA ILE A 59 19.68 8.66 -10.24
C ILE A 59 20.58 8.74 -9.00
N ARG A 60 20.36 9.76 -8.18
CA ARG A 60 21.00 9.93 -6.87
C ARG A 60 20.03 10.47 -5.84
N MET A 61 20.26 10.18 -4.57
CA MET A 61 19.49 10.77 -3.49
C MET A 61 20.14 12.07 -3.03
N VAL A 62 19.33 13.11 -2.85
CA VAL A 62 19.78 14.40 -2.32
C VAL A 62 18.88 14.84 -1.16
N PRO A 63 19.38 15.62 -0.20
CA PRO A 63 18.55 16.20 0.85
C PRO A 63 17.44 17.09 0.28
N ARG A 64 16.27 17.04 0.91
CA ARG A 64 15.18 18.00 0.69
C ARG A 64 15.43 19.28 1.47
N GLU A 65 15.01 20.40 0.92
CA GLU A 65 14.94 21.66 1.67
C GLU A 65 13.92 21.57 2.81
N ARG A 66 12.77 20.93 2.56
CA ARG A 66 11.70 20.69 3.53
C ARG A 66 11.29 19.21 3.51
N PRO A 67 11.20 18.54 4.68
CA PRO A 67 10.77 17.15 4.73
C PRO A 67 9.34 16.99 4.20
N LEU A 68 9.11 15.95 3.40
CA LEU A 68 7.75 15.54 3.02
C LEU A 68 7.17 14.72 4.17
N THR A 69 5.96 15.05 4.62
CA THR A 69 5.26 14.29 5.68
C THR A 69 4.22 13.39 5.03
N MET A 70 4.25 12.10 5.35
CA MET A 70 3.30 11.10 4.89
C MET A 70 2.65 10.43 6.09
N GLY A 71 1.36 10.22 6.06
CA GLY A 71 0.59 9.59 7.11
C GLY A 71 -0.80 10.20 7.19
N VAL A 72 -1.77 9.35 7.54
CA VAL A 72 -3.14 9.77 7.83
C VAL A 72 -3.39 9.52 9.30
N ASP A 73 -3.94 10.50 10.01
CA ASP A 73 -4.47 10.24 11.35
C ASP A 73 -5.81 9.52 11.23
N PRO A 74 -5.96 8.28 11.75
CA PRO A 74 -7.23 7.56 11.70
C PRO A 74 -8.35 8.27 12.47
N LEU A 75 -8.03 9.18 13.41
CA LEU A 75 -9.03 9.93 14.17
C LEU A 75 -9.67 11.07 13.38
N ASP A 76 -9.15 11.40 12.20
CA ASP A 76 -9.69 12.45 11.32
C ASP A 76 -10.88 11.98 10.47
N VAL A 77 -11.33 10.74 10.60
CA VAL A 77 -12.45 10.17 9.84
C VAL A 77 -13.52 9.62 10.79
N ASP A 78 -14.70 9.32 10.25
CA ASP A 78 -15.74 8.64 11.01
C ASP A 78 -15.26 7.25 11.46
N GLN A 79 -15.32 6.98 12.77
CA GLN A 79 -14.76 5.76 13.34
C GLN A 79 -15.61 4.53 13.06
N ASP A 80 -16.93 4.70 12.91
CA ASP A 80 -17.86 3.61 12.60
C ASP A 80 -17.66 3.19 11.13
N GLU A 81 -17.53 4.17 10.22
CA GLU A 81 -17.20 3.89 8.82
C GLU A 81 -15.83 3.23 8.64
N LEU A 82 -14.82 3.69 9.39
CA LEU A 82 -13.48 3.11 9.40
C LEU A 82 -13.51 1.65 9.84
N ARG A 83 -14.18 1.37 10.96
CA ARG A 83 -14.27 0.01 11.49
C ARG A 83 -15.07 -0.89 10.55
N ALA A 84 -16.21 -0.42 10.05
CA ALA A 84 -17.01 -1.16 9.09
C ALA A 84 -16.21 -1.49 7.81
N LEU A 85 -15.34 -0.61 7.35
CA LEU A 85 -14.45 -0.88 6.21
C LEU A 85 -13.42 -1.96 6.53
N CYS A 86 -12.74 -1.86 7.68
CA CYS A 86 -11.81 -2.89 8.16
C CYS A 86 -12.48 -4.26 8.28
N ASP A 87 -13.68 -4.32 8.87
CA ASP A 87 -14.44 -5.56 9.06
C ASP A 87 -14.84 -6.19 7.72
N ARG A 88 -15.35 -5.40 6.76
CA ARG A 88 -15.63 -5.88 5.39
C ARG A 88 -14.38 -6.42 4.71
N ALA A 89 -13.23 -5.80 4.96
CA ALA A 89 -11.94 -6.24 4.45
C ALA A 89 -11.28 -7.34 5.30
N ARG A 90 -11.96 -7.85 6.34
CA ARG A 90 -11.44 -8.87 7.27
C ARG A 90 -10.09 -8.49 7.88
N PHE A 91 -10.02 -7.28 8.43
CA PHE A 91 -8.90 -6.79 9.21
C PHE A 91 -9.37 -6.30 10.56
N ASP A 92 -8.61 -6.60 11.61
CA ASP A 92 -8.65 -5.78 12.81
C ASP A 92 -8.02 -4.40 12.47
N PRO A 93 -8.58 -3.27 12.95
CA PRO A 93 -8.03 -1.94 12.69
C PRO A 93 -6.54 -1.79 13.04
N ASP A 94 -6.02 -2.55 14.01
CA ASP A 94 -4.62 -2.52 14.43
C ASP A 94 -3.72 -3.51 13.69
N ASP A 95 -4.28 -4.35 12.79
CA ASP A 95 -3.48 -5.29 11.99
C ASP A 95 -2.39 -4.57 11.19
N PRO A 96 -1.13 -5.03 11.24
CA PRO A 96 -0.04 -4.39 10.52
C PRO A 96 -0.11 -4.73 9.03
N ILE A 97 -0.50 -3.76 8.20
CA ILE A 97 -0.52 -3.92 6.74
C ILE A 97 0.88 -3.80 6.14
N CYS A 98 1.72 -2.94 6.71
CA CYS A 98 3.12 -2.86 6.33
C CYS A 98 4.01 -2.88 7.56
N LEU A 99 4.76 -3.97 7.72
CA LEU A 99 5.71 -4.16 8.79
C LEU A 99 6.90 -3.19 8.71
N CYS A 100 7.29 -2.78 7.50
CA CYS A 100 8.44 -1.88 7.30
C CYS A 100 8.17 -0.46 7.79
N THR A 101 6.92 0.01 7.66
CA THR A 101 6.52 1.36 8.02
C THR A 101 5.58 1.41 9.22
N LEU A 102 5.28 0.23 9.80
CA LEU A 102 4.30 0.02 10.86
C LEU A 102 2.95 0.70 10.54
N THR A 103 2.51 0.61 9.29
CA THR A 103 1.22 1.18 8.88
C THR A 103 0.11 0.17 9.20
N PRO A 104 -0.82 0.48 10.13
CA PRO A 104 -1.92 -0.41 10.48
C PRO A 104 -3.08 -0.31 9.47
N ALA A 105 -4.02 -1.25 9.53
CA ALA A 105 -5.19 -1.29 8.65
C ALA A 105 -6.02 0.00 8.75
N LYS A 106 -6.19 0.54 9.96
CA LYS A 106 -6.91 1.80 10.18
C LYS A 106 -6.32 3.02 9.47
N GLU A 107 -4.99 3.11 9.32
CA GLU A 107 -4.36 4.23 8.59
C GLU A 107 -4.64 4.11 7.08
N VAL A 108 -4.65 2.88 6.55
CA VAL A 108 -5.01 2.62 5.14
C VAL A 108 -6.50 2.89 4.91
N ALA A 109 -7.37 2.38 5.78
CA ALA A 109 -8.82 2.60 5.72
C ALA A 109 -9.14 4.10 5.79
N ALA A 110 -8.52 4.85 6.71
CA ALA A 110 -8.68 6.29 6.81
C ALA A 110 -8.22 7.02 5.53
N ALA A 111 -7.15 6.56 4.87
CA ALA A 111 -6.72 7.14 3.59
C ALA A 111 -7.77 6.94 2.49
N ILE A 112 -8.40 5.76 2.43
CA ILE A 112 -9.47 5.44 1.48
C ILE A 112 -10.70 6.31 1.76
N LEU A 113 -11.13 6.42 3.02
CA LEU A 113 -12.25 7.29 3.42
C LEU A 113 -11.99 8.78 3.13
N LYS A 114 -10.73 9.21 3.17
CA LYS A 114 -10.31 10.57 2.75
C LYS A 114 -10.20 10.73 1.22
N GLY A 115 -10.53 9.70 0.44
CA GLY A 115 -10.65 9.77 -1.01
C GLY A 115 -9.55 9.10 -1.82
N ALA A 116 -8.65 8.31 -1.21
CA ALA A 116 -7.72 7.49 -1.99
C ALA A 116 -8.49 6.38 -2.74
N GLN A 117 -8.33 6.32 -4.06
CA GLN A 117 -9.01 5.35 -4.92
C GLN A 117 -8.06 4.29 -5.49
N THR A 118 -6.75 4.54 -5.42
CA THR A 118 -5.71 3.67 -5.98
C THR A 118 -4.65 3.33 -4.94
N PRO A 119 -3.93 2.21 -5.09
CA PRO A 119 -2.79 1.90 -4.24
C PRO A 119 -1.70 2.98 -4.26
N GLU A 120 -1.51 3.67 -5.38
CA GLU A 120 -0.59 4.81 -5.51
C GLU A 120 -1.00 5.99 -4.63
N GLU A 121 -2.29 6.30 -4.55
CA GLU A 121 -2.82 7.35 -3.68
C GLU A 121 -2.74 6.96 -2.21
N VAL A 122 -3.07 5.72 -1.86
CA VAL A 122 -2.87 5.18 -0.51
C VAL A 122 -1.40 5.29 -0.11
N THR A 123 -0.47 4.94 -1.01
CA THR A 123 0.97 5.09 -0.80
C THR A 123 1.38 6.55 -0.62
N LEU A 124 0.86 7.47 -1.44
CA LEU A 124 1.13 8.91 -1.32
C LEU A 124 0.65 9.48 0.02
N MET A 125 -0.49 9.02 0.51
CA MET A 125 -1.09 9.52 1.74
C MET A 125 -0.44 8.93 2.99
N THR A 126 -0.12 7.64 2.99
CA THR A 126 0.30 6.91 4.22
C THR A 126 1.80 6.60 4.25
N GLY A 127 2.49 6.68 3.12
CA GLY A 127 3.86 6.18 2.98
C GLY A 127 3.97 4.65 3.00
N ILE A 128 2.86 3.91 2.95
CA ILE A 128 2.90 2.46 2.76
C ILE A 128 3.46 2.12 1.37
N ARG A 129 4.09 0.96 1.18
CA ARG A 129 4.65 0.53 -0.13
C ARG A 129 5.84 1.35 -0.62
N THR A 130 6.48 2.15 0.25
CA THR A 130 7.69 2.91 -0.09
C THR A 130 8.93 2.00 0.02
N SER A 131 9.24 1.32 -1.08
CA SER A 131 10.32 0.35 -1.32
C SER A 131 9.66 -0.99 -1.69
N CYS A 132 9.70 -1.97 -0.77
CA CYS A 132 8.97 -3.23 -0.89
C CYS A 132 7.47 -3.00 -1.16
N GLY A 133 6.91 -3.74 -2.11
CA GLY A 133 5.47 -3.78 -2.38
C GLY A 133 4.83 -5.15 -2.19
N MET A 134 5.60 -6.19 -1.88
CA MET A 134 5.11 -7.57 -1.88
C MET A 134 4.03 -7.82 -0.82
N TRP A 135 4.26 -7.37 0.41
CA TRP A 135 3.40 -7.73 1.55
C TRP A 135 2.16 -6.86 1.69
N CYS A 136 2.31 -5.55 1.45
CA CYS A 136 1.24 -4.60 1.69
C CYS A 136 0.28 -4.45 0.50
N MET A 137 0.66 -4.88 -0.71
CA MET A 137 -0.18 -4.71 -1.89
C MET A 137 -1.51 -5.45 -1.75
N ALA A 138 -1.47 -6.74 -1.40
CA ALA A 138 -2.68 -7.55 -1.32
C ALA A 138 -3.71 -7.02 -0.30
N PRO A 139 -3.30 -6.68 0.94
CA PRO A 139 -4.17 -5.97 1.88
C PRO A 139 -4.75 -4.64 1.37
N ILE A 140 -3.95 -3.82 0.68
CA ILE A 140 -4.42 -2.53 0.13
C ILE A 140 -5.52 -2.78 -0.91
N LEU A 141 -5.30 -3.74 -1.82
CA LEU A 141 -6.30 -4.13 -2.82
C LEU A 141 -7.58 -4.64 -2.17
N ARG A 142 -7.45 -5.45 -1.12
CA ARG A 142 -8.59 -5.98 -0.36
C ARG A 142 -9.40 -4.87 0.31
N LEU A 143 -8.74 -3.88 0.92
CA LEU A 143 -9.40 -2.71 1.51
C LEU A 143 -10.09 -1.83 0.46
N LEU A 144 -9.45 -1.59 -0.69
CA LEU A 144 -10.05 -0.85 -1.81
C LEU A 144 -11.29 -1.57 -2.35
N LYS A 145 -11.20 -2.89 -2.58
CA LYS A 145 -12.32 -3.73 -3.01
C LYS A 145 -13.46 -3.75 -1.99
N ALA A 146 -13.16 -3.83 -0.69
CA ALA A 146 -14.15 -3.76 0.38
C ALA A 146 -14.84 -2.39 0.51
N HIS A 147 -14.22 -1.33 -0.03
CA HIS A 147 -14.80 -0.01 -0.21
C HIS A 147 -15.61 0.12 -1.52
N GLY A 148 -15.66 -0.93 -2.35
CA GLY A 148 -16.35 -0.93 -3.64
C GLY A 148 -15.54 -0.36 -4.80
N LEU A 149 -14.22 -0.23 -4.65
CA LEU A 149 -13.32 0.25 -5.69
C LEU A 149 -12.73 -0.93 -6.46
N GLU A 150 -12.92 -0.93 -7.77
CA GLU A 150 -12.20 -1.82 -8.67
C GLU A 150 -10.88 -1.16 -9.09
N THR A 151 -9.79 -1.92 -9.01
CA THR A 151 -8.48 -1.45 -9.40
C THR A 151 -7.91 -2.35 -10.49
N ALA A 152 -7.07 -1.77 -11.35
CA ALA A 152 -6.39 -2.52 -12.39
C ALA A 152 -4.89 -2.26 -12.28
N PRO A 153 -4.05 -3.27 -12.61
CA PRO A 153 -2.61 -3.10 -12.60
C PRO A 153 -2.20 -1.94 -13.53
N PRO A 154 -1.35 -1.01 -13.06
CA PRO A 154 -0.78 0.01 -13.91
C PRO A 154 0.15 -0.64 -14.95
N LYS A 155 0.44 0.08 -16.03
CA LYS A 155 1.47 -0.34 -16.99
C LYS A 155 2.83 -0.38 -16.29
N GLY A 156 3.40 -1.56 -16.08
CA GLY A 156 4.71 -1.72 -15.43
C GLY A 156 4.83 -3.02 -14.64
N TYR A 157 5.82 -3.08 -13.75
CA TYR A 157 6.24 -4.31 -13.08
C TYR A 157 5.85 -4.39 -11.59
N ARG A 158 5.21 -3.36 -11.03
CA ARG A 158 5.01 -3.24 -9.58
C ARG A 158 3.55 -3.33 -9.16
N TRP A 159 2.97 -4.48 -9.44
CA TRP A 159 1.63 -4.85 -9.01
C TRP A 159 1.57 -6.35 -8.72
N TYR A 160 1.18 -6.69 -7.50
CA TYR A 160 0.89 -8.06 -7.10
C TYR A 160 -0.62 -8.19 -7.13
N ASP A 161 -1.14 -8.79 -8.21
CA ASP A 161 -2.57 -8.90 -8.47
C ASP A 161 -3.20 -10.02 -7.64
N VAL A 162 -3.18 -9.83 -6.33
CA VAL A 162 -3.72 -10.78 -5.36
C VAL A 162 -4.46 -9.96 -4.33
N ASP A 163 -5.77 -10.12 -4.26
CA ASP A 163 -6.63 -9.58 -3.20
C ASP A 163 -7.22 -10.70 -2.32
N ALA A 164 -6.84 -11.95 -2.60
CA ALA A 164 -7.36 -13.14 -1.98
C ALA A 164 -7.10 -13.16 -0.46
N ASN A 165 -8.09 -13.66 0.27
CA ASN A 165 -8.04 -13.93 1.70
C ASN A 165 -8.51 -15.36 2.00
N LEU A 166 -8.49 -15.74 3.28
CA LEU A 166 -8.87 -17.08 3.75
C LEU A 166 -10.28 -17.51 3.30
N TRP A 167 -11.21 -16.56 3.20
CA TRP A 167 -12.60 -16.79 2.80
C TRP A 167 -12.80 -16.86 1.27
N ASP A 168 -11.82 -16.41 0.48
CA ASP A 168 -11.85 -16.58 -0.98
C ASP A 168 -11.41 -17.99 -1.40
N ILE A 169 -10.85 -18.78 -0.49
CA ILE A 169 -10.43 -20.17 -0.76
C ILE A 169 -11.67 -21.06 -0.87
N PRO A 170 -11.90 -21.73 -2.03
CA PRO A 170 -13.06 -22.60 -2.20
C PRO A 170 -13.08 -23.74 -1.19
N GLU A 171 -14.28 -24.09 -0.70
CA GLU A 171 -14.47 -25.16 0.28
C GLU A 171 -13.88 -26.50 -0.21
N ALA A 172 -14.02 -26.81 -1.51
CA ALA A 172 -13.44 -28.02 -2.10
C ALA A 172 -11.90 -28.06 -2.00
N VAL A 173 -11.22 -26.90 -2.00
CA VAL A 173 -9.77 -26.80 -1.79
C VAL A 173 -9.46 -27.01 -0.31
N SER A 174 -10.21 -26.38 0.57
CA SER A 174 -10.07 -26.51 2.03
C SER A 174 -10.21 -27.98 2.49
N GLN A 175 -11.25 -28.67 2.04
CA GLN A 175 -11.49 -30.09 2.34
C GLN A 175 -10.44 -31.02 1.73
N LYS A 176 -9.82 -30.64 0.61
CA LYS A 176 -8.77 -31.43 -0.04
C LYS A 176 -7.45 -31.39 0.73
N TYR A 177 -7.19 -30.32 1.48
CA TYR A 177 -5.95 -30.10 2.21
C TYR A 177 -6.21 -29.78 3.70
N PRO A 178 -6.75 -30.73 4.48
CA PRO A 178 -7.14 -30.51 5.88
C PRO A 178 -5.97 -30.19 6.81
N GLU A 179 -4.72 -30.50 6.43
CA GLU A 179 -3.51 -30.20 7.20
C GLU A 179 -3.22 -28.70 7.37
N TYR A 180 -3.90 -27.84 6.61
CA TYR A 180 -3.79 -26.38 6.74
C TYR A 180 -4.82 -25.76 7.67
N TYR A 181 -5.75 -26.55 8.26
CA TYR A 181 -6.71 -26.09 9.27
C TYR A 181 -7.53 -24.84 8.89
N LEU A 182 -7.80 -24.65 7.59
CA LEU A 182 -8.39 -23.40 7.07
C LEU A 182 -9.81 -23.15 7.58
N GLU A 183 -10.61 -24.19 7.85
CA GLU A 183 -11.96 -24.03 8.39
C GLU A 183 -11.95 -23.70 9.88
N GLU A 184 -11.03 -24.28 10.64
CA GLU A 184 -10.79 -23.96 12.04
C GLU A 184 -10.34 -22.50 12.20
N ASP A 185 -9.40 -22.05 11.35
CA ASP A 185 -8.91 -20.67 11.35
C ASP A 185 -10.03 -19.66 11.03
N LYS A 186 -10.92 -19.98 10.07
CA LYS A 186 -12.10 -19.15 9.76
C LYS A 186 -13.01 -18.99 10.98
N LYS A 187 -13.31 -20.10 11.68
CA LYS A 187 -14.17 -20.09 12.87
C LYS A 187 -13.55 -19.27 13.99
N LEU A 188 -12.27 -19.49 14.26
CA LEU A 188 -11.55 -18.75 15.31
C LEU A 188 -11.58 -17.24 15.05
N TYR A 189 -11.39 -16.85 13.79
CA TYR A 189 -11.47 -15.45 13.40
C TYR A 189 -12.88 -14.86 13.60
N ASP A 190 -13.92 -15.54 13.11
CA ASP A 190 -15.30 -15.07 13.22
C ASP A 190 -15.75 -14.97 14.70
N GLU A 191 -15.31 -15.90 15.56
CA GLU A 191 -15.52 -15.84 17.01
C GLU A 191 -14.81 -14.63 17.64
N SER A 192 -13.55 -14.37 17.29
CA SER A 192 -12.80 -13.21 17.80
C SER A 192 -13.42 -11.86 17.41
N MET A 193 -14.03 -11.77 16.23
CA MET A 193 -14.73 -10.56 15.79
C MET A 193 -16.03 -10.34 16.56
N LEU A 194 -16.73 -11.41 16.95
CA LEU A 194 -17.94 -11.34 17.79
C LEU A 194 -17.60 -10.89 19.22
N ASP A 195 -16.51 -11.39 19.80
CA ASP A 195 -16.08 -10.98 21.14
C ASP A 195 -15.69 -9.48 21.19
N ASN A 196 -15.04 -8.98 20.13
CA ASN A 196 -14.73 -7.56 19.97
C ASN A 196 -15.97 -6.68 19.70
N LEU A 197 -17.10 -7.26 19.29
CA LEU A 197 -18.38 -6.56 19.16
C LEU A 197 -19.10 -6.48 20.52
N ILE A 198 -19.02 -7.56 21.31
CA ILE A 198 -19.62 -7.65 22.66
C ILE A 198 -18.91 -6.69 23.63
N LEU A 199 -17.58 -6.63 23.61
CA LEU A 199 -16.80 -5.69 24.44
C LEU A 199 -17.08 -4.21 24.16
N MET A 200 -17.61 -3.87 22.98
CA MET A 200 -17.97 -2.50 22.63
C MET A 200 -19.41 -2.11 23.00
N LEU A 201 -20.26 -3.08 23.36
CA LEU A 201 -21.65 -2.87 23.76
C LEU A 201 -21.85 -2.88 25.29
N THR A 202 -20.77 -3.06 26.06
CA THR A 202 -20.72 -3.06 27.53
C THR A 202 -19.86 -1.93 28.05
#